data_AF-A0A925YZN2-F1
#
_entry.id   AF-A0A925YZN2-F1
#
_cell.length_a   1.000
_cell.length_b   1.000
_cell.length_c   1.000
_cell.angle_alpha   90.00
_cell.angle_beta   90.00
_cell.angle_gamma   90.00
#
_symmetry.space_group_name_H-M   'P 1'
#
loop_
_entity.id
_entity.type
_entity.pdbx_description
1 polymer ?
#
loop_
_entity_poly.entity_id
_entity_poly.type
_entity_poly.pdbx_seq_one_letter_code
_entity_poly.pdbx_strand_id
1 'polypeptide(L)'
;MMKNFTLSTSKKLAAYSAMAAAFSSLATQADAQIVYNDIDDVTITASEVDEVYSLDLNIDGEIDFVFRAGTAAGGSWTFASIFGMFSSLGAGNVNNQIIATMGSLVPYASALEEGYTINEGANFLANSTSSNYAVLASNYYGVIYGNFGDQGVKYIGLRFDISGAIHFGWIRVDVTTEPVSVTIMDYAFNTTPETSINTADTNVVAIEQLSEHLFNVYSAGDIFYITTNSQVPQETKVAVYNVNGQKVYEGDMTQSQLQIQLKNALEGIYNVQIISGNKMLNKQVFIVR
;
A
#
# COMPACT_ATOMS: atom_id res chain seq x y z
N MET A 1 -1.16 6.79 -40.85
CA MET A 1 -2.31 7.34 -40.12
C MET A 1 -2.74 6.30 -39.10
N MET A 2 -2.59 6.60 -37.82
CA MET A 2 -3.15 5.82 -36.70
C MET A 2 -3.44 6.85 -35.60
N LYS A 3 -4.71 7.02 -35.27
CA LYS A 3 -5.12 7.79 -34.09
C LYS A 3 -5.11 6.82 -32.92
N ASN A 4 -4.25 7.08 -31.94
CA ASN A 4 -4.37 6.47 -30.63
C ASN A 4 -5.06 7.47 -29.71
N PHE A 5 -6.25 7.11 -29.23
CA PHE A 5 -6.86 7.79 -28.09
C PHE A 5 -6.37 7.07 -26.84
N THR A 6 -5.45 7.68 -26.11
CA THR A 6 -5.10 7.26 -24.75
C THR A 6 -5.79 8.18 -23.77
N LEU A 7 -6.52 7.60 -22.81
CA LEU A 7 -6.98 8.31 -21.62
C LEU A 7 -5.74 8.76 -20.83
N SER A 8 -5.67 10.05 -20.45
CA SER A 8 -4.51 10.64 -19.78
C SER A 8 -4.20 9.94 -18.46
N THR A 9 -2.91 9.78 -18.16
CA THR A 9 -2.34 9.17 -16.94
C THR A 9 -2.98 9.64 -15.63
N SER A 10 -3.49 10.87 -15.59
CA SER A 10 -4.25 11.43 -14.47
C SER A 10 -5.54 10.69 -14.14
N LYS A 11 -6.24 10.13 -15.14
CA LYS A 11 -7.46 9.35 -14.92
C LYS A 11 -7.17 7.98 -14.31
N LYS A 12 -6.01 7.39 -14.63
CA LYS A 12 -5.55 6.14 -14.02
C LYS A 12 -5.20 6.39 -12.56
N LEU A 13 -4.40 7.42 -12.28
CA LEU A 13 -4.01 7.78 -10.90
C LEU A 13 -5.23 8.06 -10.02
N ALA A 14 -6.21 8.84 -10.52
CA ALA A 14 -7.45 9.10 -9.80
C ALA A 14 -8.30 7.85 -9.57
N ALA A 15 -8.29 6.88 -10.50
CA ALA A 15 -8.98 5.61 -10.33
C ALA A 15 -8.28 4.71 -9.29
N TYR A 16 -6.95 4.71 -9.24
CA TYR A 16 -6.18 4.00 -8.21
C TYR A 16 -6.37 4.61 -6.82
N SER A 17 -6.29 5.93 -6.67
CA SER A 17 -6.55 6.61 -5.39
C SER A 17 -8.00 6.43 -4.93
N ALA A 18 -8.97 6.47 -5.86
CA ALA A 18 -10.37 6.22 -5.53
C ALA A 18 -10.59 4.76 -5.06
N MET A 19 -9.85 3.80 -5.62
CA MET A 19 -9.89 2.39 -5.21
C MET A 19 -9.19 2.16 -3.86
N ALA A 20 -8.03 2.78 -3.62
CA ALA A 20 -7.33 2.74 -2.33
C ALA A 20 -8.19 3.32 -1.19
N ALA A 21 -8.79 4.50 -1.41
CA ALA A 21 -9.68 5.12 -0.43
C ALA A 21 -10.95 4.27 -0.17
N ALA A 22 -11.36 3.52 -1.20
CA ALA A 22 -12.45 2.57 -1.13
C ALA A 22 -12.17 1.41 -0.18
N PHE A 23 -10.98 0.81 -0.28
CA PHE A 23 -10.49 -0.20 0.64
C PHE A 23 -10.41 0.35 2.06
N SER A 24 -9.95 1.59 2.26
CA SER A 24 -9.90 2.21 3.58
C SER A 24 -11.29 2.38 4.22
N SER A 25 -12.32 2.70 3.43
CA SER A 25 -13.69 2.90 3.93
C SER A 25 -14.52 1.62 4.13
N LEU A 26 -14.04 0.50 3.58
CA LEU A 26 -14.64 -0.83 3.68
C LEU A 26 -14.18 -1.62 4.90
N ALA A 27 -13.17 -1.16 5.63
CA ALA A 27 -12.65 -1.83 6.82
C ALA A 27 -13.67 -1.82 7.98
N THR A 28 -14.78 -2.55 7.85
CA THR A 28 -15.60 -3.01 8.96
C THR A 28 -15.12 -4.41 9.38
N GLN A 29 -15.23 -4.64 10.68
CA GLN A 29 -14.58 -5.73 11.42
C GLN A 29 -14.79 -7.13 10.81
N ALA A 30 -13.70 -7.92 10.88
CA ALA A 30 -13.62 -9.38 10.87
C ALA A 30 -13.40 -10.13 9.54
N ASP A 31 -13.43 -9.50 8.37
CA ASP A 31 -12.92 -10.11 7.13
C ASP A 31 -11.55 -9.52 6.77
N ALA A 32 -10.56 -10.38 6.53
CA ALA A 32 -9.23 -9.96 6.08
C ALA A 32 -9.35 -9.27 4.71
N GLN A 33 -8.92 -8.01 4.62
CA GLN A 33 -8.95 -7.24 3.39
C GLN A 33 -7.52 -7.07 2.91
N ILE A 34 -7.09 -7.97 2.02
CA ILE A 34 -5.75 -7.91 1.47
C ILE A 34 -5.71 -6.89 0.33
N VAL A 35 -4.83 -5.91 0.45
CA VAL A 35 -4.43 -5.05 -0.68
C VAL A 35 -3.15 -5.62 -1.25
N TYR A 36 -3.17 -5.97 -2.54
CA TYR A 36 -2.03 -6.48 -3.30
C TYR A 36 -1.64 -5.48 -4.38
N ASN A 37 -0.35 -5.23 -4.52
CA ASN A 37 0.23 -4.36 -5.52
C ASN A 37 1.31 -5.12 -6.30
N ASP A 38 1.02 -5.40 -7.56
CA ASP A 38 1.99 -5.82 -8.57
C ASP A 38 2.61 -4.56 -9.18
N ILE A 39 3.92 -4.37 -9.01
CA ILE A 39 4.65 -3.24 -9.56
C ILE A 39 5.54 -3.71 -10.71
N ASP A 40 5.99 -2.77 -11.55
CA ASP A 40 7.11 -3.08 -12.43
C ASP A 40 8.34 -3.37 -11.54
N ASP A 41 8.97 -4.54 -11.74
CA ASP A 41 10.15 -4.95 -10.98
C ASP A 41 11.21 -3.84 -10.94
N VAL A 42 11.62 -3.47 -9.73
CA VAL A 42 12.67 -2.46 -9.51
C VAL A 42 13.91 -3.13 -8.94
N THR A 43 15.02 -3.06 -9.67
CA THR A 43 16.32 -3.54 -9.19
C THR A 43 17.17 -2.37 -8.72
N ILE A 44 17.62 -2.42 -7.47
CA ILE A 44 18.71 -1.57 -6.96
C ILE A 44 19.97 -2.40 -6.77
N THR A 45 21.12 -1.86 -7.15
CA THR A 45 22.40 -2.57 -7.16
C THR A 45 23.46 -1.81 -6.36
N ALA A 46 24.20 -2.52 -5.53
CA ALA A 46 25.34 -1.95 -4.83
C ALA A 46 26.39 -1.48 -5.84
N SER A 47 26.63 -0.17 -5.85
CA SER A 47 27.58 0.50 -6.72
C SER A 47 28.39 1.53 -5.94
N GLU A 48 29.29 2.28 -6.59
CA GLU A 48 30.06 3.35 -5.94
C GLU A 48 29.18 4.45 -5.32
N VAL A 49 27.96 4.60 -5.82
CA VAL A 49 26.92 5.45 -5.24
C VAL A 49 25.80 4.55 -4.72
N ASP A 50 25.35 4.81 -3.49
CA ASP A 50 24.22 4.09 -2.93
C ASP A 50 22.97 4.32 -3.78
N GLU A 51 22.29 3.23 -4.11
CA GLU A 51 20.96 3.27 -4.71
C GLU A 51 19.90 3.08 -3.64
N VAL A 52 18.83 3.85 -3.75
CA VAL A 52 17.75 3.89 -2.76
C VAL A 52 16.41 3.76 -3.48
N TYR A 53 15.55 2.88 -2.97
CA TYR A 53 14.15 2.78 -3.39
C TYR A 53 13.24 3.05 -2.19
N SER A 54 12.35 4.03 -2.31
CA SER A 54 11.39 4.40 -1.27
C SER A 54 10.03 3.81 -1.62
N LEU A 55 9.42 3.12 -0.66
CA LEU A 55 8.14 2.45 -0.80
C LEU A 55 7.12 3.11 0.13
N ASP A 56 6.12 3.71 -0.49
CA ASP A 56 4.83 4.06 0.11
C ASP A 56 3.91 2.86 -0.09
N LEU A 57 3.65 2.10 0.97
CA LEU A 57 3.03 0.79 0.91
C LEU A 57 1.51 0.88 0.85
N ASN A 58 0.92 1.90 1.49
CA ASN A 58 -0.52 2.14 1.53
C ASN A 58 -0.98 3.25 0.55
N ILE A 59 -0.06 3.91 -0.15
CA ILE A 59 -0.29 4.97 -1.15
C ILE A 59 -0.95 6.21 -0.50
N ASP A 60 -0.54 6.56 0.73
CA ASP A 60 -1.05 7.74 1.44
C ASP A 60 -0.19 9.01 1.25
N GLY A 61 0.95 8.88 0.55
CA GLY A 61 1.90 9.95 0.29
C GLY A 61 3.03 10.05 1.31
N GLU A 62 3.05 9.21 2.35
CA GLU A 62 4.17 9.04 3.26
C GLU A 62 4.98 7.79 2.90
N ILE A 63 6.31 7.85 3.04
CA ILE A 63 7.16 6.68 2.76
C ILE A 63 7.15 5.75 3.97
N ASP A 64 6.77 4.49 3.78
CA ASP A 64 6.73 3.48 4.84
C ASP A 64 8.08 2.77 5.03
N PHE A 65 8.68 2.35 3.93
CA PHE A 65 9.91 1.55 3.92
C PHE A 65 10.90 2.08 2.89
N VAL A 66 12.19 1.92 3.17
CA VAL A 66 13.26 2.30 2.26
C VAL A 66 14.20 1.13 2.06
N PHE A 67 14.48 0.77 0.82
CA PHE A 67 15.56 -0.13 0.44
C PHE A 67 16.80 0.69 0.10
N ARG A 68 17.97 0.18 0.50
CA ARG A 68 19.28 0.75 0.16
C ARG A 68 20.21 -0.36 -0.27
N ALA A 69 20.85 -0.20 -1.42
CA ALA A 69 21.97 -1.02 -1.86
C ALA A 69 23.21 -0.13 -1.97
N GLY A 70 24.33 -0.57 -1.43
CA GLY A 70 25.51 0.28 -1.30
C GLY A 70 26.81 -0.49 -1.20
N THR A 71 27.91 0.26 -1.30
CA THR A 71 29.26 -0.29 -1.16
C THR A 71 30.08 0.44 -0.09
N ALA A 72 31.04 -0.27 0.48
CA ALA A 72 32.03 0.24 1.40
C ALA A 72 33.35 -0.52 1.24
N ALA A 73 34.37 -0.15 2.03
CA ALA A 73 35.70 -0.77 1.99
C ALA A 73 36.31 -0.80 0.57
N GLY A 74 36.13 0.30 -0.19
CA GLY A 74 36.67 0.43 -1.55
C GLY A 74 36.12 -0.60 -2.54
N GLY A 75 34.85 -0.96 -2.44
CA GLY A 75 34.20 -1.94 -3.33
C GLY A 75 34.23 -3.37 -2.80
N SER A 76 35.03 -3.66 -1.76
CA SER A 76 35.17 -5.02 -1.20
C SER A 76 34.02 -5.42 -0.28
N TRP A 77 33.18 -4.46 0.09
CA TRP A 77 31.94 -4.70 0.82
C TRP A 77 30.76 -4.19 -0.01
N THR A 78 29.83 -5.06 -0.38
CA THR A 78 28.54 -4.67 -0.97
C THR A 78 27.42 -5.19 -0.10
N PHE A 79 26.34 -4.43 0.06
CA PHE A 79 25.23 -4.81 0.92
C PHE A 79 23.90 -4.26 0.41
N ALA A 80 22.81 -4.90 0.83
CA ALA A 80 21.47 -4.36 0.71
C ALA A 80 20.72 -4.46 2.05
N SER A 81 19.89 -3.46 2.32
CA SER A 81 19.14 -3.36 3.58
C SER A 81 17.76 -2.73 3.34
N ILE A 82 16.82 -3.07 4.21
CA ILE A 82 15.50 -2.43 4.30
C ILE A 82 15.39 -1.66 5.62
N PHE A 83 14.75 -0.50 5.57
CA PHE A 83 14.53 0.40 6.69
C PHE A 83 13.02 0.64 6.84
N GLY A 84 12.46 0.34 8.02
CA GLY A 84 11.16 0.84 8.45
C GLY A 84 11.25 2.21 9.12
N MET A 85 12.46 2.65 9.50
CA MET A 85 12.69 4.05 9.88
C MET A 85 14.04 4.52 9.38
N PHE A 86 14.03 5.55 8.54
CA PHE A 86 15.22 6.21 8.02
C PHE A 86 15.12 7.73 8.25
N SER A 87 15.43 8.13 9.49
CA SER A 87 15.24 9.51 9.98
C SER A 87 15.90 10.59 9.13
N SER A 88 17.07 10.33 8.54
CA SER A 88 17.76 11.30 7.66
C SER A 88 17.03 11.55 6.33
N LEU A 89 16.15 10.65 5.92
CA LEU A 89 15.28 10.81 4.74
C LEU A 89 13.84 11.20 5.10
N GLY A 90 13.52 11.31 6.39
CA GLY A 90 12.14 11.53 6.84
C GLY A 90 11.19 10.39 6.46
N ALA A 91 11.70 9.17 6.32
CA ALA A 91 10.94 8.01 5.87
C ALA A 91 10.66 7.03 7.01
N GLY A 92 9.44 6.51 7.05
CA GLY A 92 8.94 5.56 8.01
C GLY A 92 8.94 6.07 9.46
N ASN A 93 8.66 5.18 10.41
CA ASN A 93 8.55 5.52 11.82
C ASN A 93 8.91 4.32 12.72
N VAL A 94 8.92 4.52 14.04
CA VAL A 94 9.32 3.48 15.01
C VAL A 94 8.40 2.25 15.04
N ASN A 95 7.18 2.36 14.50
CA ASN A 95 6.22 1.27 14.39
C ASN A 95 6.40 0.46 13.09
N ASN A 96 7.08 1.01 12.09
CA ASN A 96 7.44 0.32 10.86
C ASN A 96 8.67 -0.56 11.12
N GLN A 97 8.45 -1.87 11.09
CA GLN A 97 9.36 -2.89 11.58
C GLN A 97 9.41 -4.08 10.61
N ILE A 98 10.53 -4.79 10.63
CA ILE A 98 10.81 -5.92 9.75
C ILE A 98 10.99 -7.17 10.61
N ILE A 99 10.45 -8.30 10.18
CA ILE A 99 10.77 -9.60 10.79
C ILE A 99 12.25 -9.87 10.55
N ALA A 100 13.03 -9.90 11.62
CA ALA A 100 14.47 -10.00 11.56
C ALA A 100 15.02 -10.80 12.74
N THR A 101 16.24 -11.27 12.63
CA THR A 101 17.00 -11.86 13.74
C THR A 101 18.25 -11.02 13.98
N MET A 102 18.58 -10.77 15.26
CA MET A 102 19.82 -10.08 15.61
C MET A 102 21.03 -10.99 15.36
N GLY A 103 21.86 -10.60 14.40
CA GLY A 103 23.22 -11.15 14.26
C GLY A 103 24.17 -10.55 15.29
N SER A 104 25.44 -10.97 15.24
CA SER A 104 26.46 -10.51 16.19
C SER A 104 26.77 -9.00 16.10
N LEU A 105 26.50 -8.36 14.97
CA LEU A 105 26.80 -6.94 14.73
C LEU A 105 25.58 -6.15 14.27
N VAL A 106 24.75 -6.76 13.42
CA VAL A 106 23.61 -6.11 12.78
C VAL A 106 22.41 -7.07 12.73
N PRO A 107 21.17 -6.55 12.69
CA PRO A 107 20.00 -7.35 12.37
C PRO A 107 20.01 -7.83 10.92
N TYR A 108 19.59 -9.07 10.71
CA TYR A 108 19.35 -9.67 9.39
C TYR A 108 17.87 -9.93 9.20
N ALA A 109 17.31 -9.50 8.08
CA ALA A 109 15.92 -9.77 7.75
C ALA A 109 15.72 -11.29 7.60
N SER A 110 14.58 -11.80 8.05
CA SER A 110 14.23 -13.20 7.85
C SER A 110 13.74 -13.41 6.42
N ALA A 111 14.36 -14.32 5.68
CA ALA A 111 13.90 -14.73 4.35
C ALA A 111 12.73 -15.71 4.52
N LEU A 112 11.51 -15.22 4.35
CA LEU A 112 10.30 -16.01 4.54
C LEU A 112 9.96 -16.79 3.27
N GLU A 113 9.48 -18.01 3.45
CA GLU A 113 8.90 -18.81 2.37
C GLU A 113 7.46 -18.38 2.08
N GLU A 114 6.92 -18.80 0.94
CA GLU A 114 5.50 -18.70 0.61
C GLU A 114 4.62 -19.40 1.66
N GLY A 115 3.47 -18.82 1.99
CA GLY A 115 2.52 -19.33 2.99
C GLY A 115 2.92 -19.10 4.45
N TYR A 116 4.00 -18.38 4.73
CA TYR A 116 4.38 -18.00 6.09
C TYR A 116 3.39 -16.98 6.67
N THR A 117 2.82 -17.27 7.83
CA THR A 117 1.88 -16.38 8.52
C THR A 117 2.60 -15.27 9.28
N ILE A 118 2.30 -14.03 8.92
CA ILE A 118 2.78 -12.80 9.58
C ILE A 118 1.66 -12.29 10.48
N ASN A 119 1.94 -12.15 11.78
CA ASN A 119 1.01 -11.66 12.80
C ASN A 119 1.77 -10.99 13.94
N GLU A 120 1.06 -10.54 14.98
CA GLU A 120 1.63 -9.85 16.15
C GLU A 120 2.73 -10.63 16.89
N GLY A 121 2.72 -11.95 16.81
CA GLY A 121 3.69 -12.81 17.50
C GLY A 121 5.00 -13.01 16.73
N ALA A 122 5.13 -12.44 15.53
CA ALA A 122 6.36 -12.53 14.76
C ALA A 122 7.51 -11.69 15.35
N ASN A 123 8.75 -12.05 15.02
CA ASN A 123 9.94 -11.42 15.59
C ASN A 123 10.29 -10.09 14.89
N PHE A 124 9.44 -9.08 15.08
CA PHE A 124 9.67 -7.74 14.54
C PHE A 124 10.80 -7.03 15.26
N LEU A 125 11.70 -6.43 14.49
CA LEU A 125 12.77 -5.60 15.03
C LEU A 125 12.18 -4.30 15.59
N ALA A 126 12.34 -4.06 16.89
CA ALA A 126 11.98 -2.80 17.53
C ALA A 126 13.25 -2.08 18.03
N ASN A 127 13.59 -0.93 17.42
CA ASN A 127 14.63 -0.03 17.93
C ASN A 127 14.14 1.43 17.90
N SER A 128 14.02 2.02 19.09
CA SER A 128 13.46 3.37 19.27
C SER A 128 14.44 4.51 19.04
N THR A 129 15.73 4.25 18.78
CA THR A 129 16.76 5.29 18.93
C THR A 129 17.30 5.89 17.63
N SER A 130 17.18 5.23 16.47
CA SER A 130 17.68 5.84 15.22
C SER A 130 17.26 5.18 13.91
N SER A 131 17.06 3.86 13.86
CA SER A 131 16.64 3.14 12.65
C SER A 131 16.07 1.77 13.00
N ASN A 132 14.86 1.47 12.50
CA ASN A 132 14.39 0.09 12.36
C ASN A 132 14.89 -0.38 11.00
N TYR A 133 16.00 -1.12 10.95
CA TYR A 133 16.55 -1.61 9.69
C TYR A 133 17.03 -3.05 9.81
N ALA A 134 17.08 -3.75 8.69
CA ALA A 134 17.62 -5.10 8.62
C ALA A 134 18.40 -5.31 7.32
N VAL A 135 19.53 -6.02 7.41
CA VAL A 135 20.34 -6.39 6.25
C VAL A 135 19.69 -7.58 5.55
N LEU A 136 19.47 -7.46 4.23
CA LEU A 136 18.95 -8.54 3.39
C LEU A 136 20.07 -9.51 3.01
N ALA A 137 21.13 -8.96 2.44
CA ALA A 137 22.37 -9.65 2.10
C ALA A 137 23.56 -8.70 2.17
N SER A 138 24.74 -9.24 2.38
CA SER A 138 26.02 -8.54 2.39
C SER A 138 27.12 -9.47 1.91
N ASN A 139 27.95 -9.01 0.97
CA ASN A 139 29.17 -9.68 0.54
C ASN A 139 30.37 -8.87 1.04
N TYR A 140 31.12 -9.43 1.98
CA TYR A 140 32.33 -8.82 2.55
C TYR A 140 33.53 -9.70 2.23
N TYR A 141 34.38 -9.26 1.28
CA TYR A 141 35.53 -10.03 0.79
C TYR A 141 35.19 -11.46 0.32
N GLY A 142 34.05 -11.63 -0.35
CA GLY A 142 33.58 -12.93 -0.85
C GLY A 142 32.84 -13.78 0.19
N VAL A 143 32.66 -13.27 1.42
CA VAL A 143 31.85 -13.93 2.46
C VAL A 143 30.45 -13.34 2.47
N ILE A 144 29.46 -14.21 2.25
CA ILE A 144 28.05 -13.82 2.24
C ILE A 144 27.46 -13.87 3.65
N TYR A 145 26.76 -12.80 4.01
CA TYR A 145 25.97 -12.65 5.22
C TYR A 145 24.54 -12.24 4.86
N GLY A 146 23.60 -12.50 5.77
CA GLY A 146 22.17 -12.29 5.53
C GLY A 146 21.49 -13.53 4.95
N ASN A 147 20.17 -13.50 4.93
CA ASN A 147 19.36 -14.68 4.64
C ASN A 147 18.79 -14.72 3.22
N PHE A 148 18.96 -13.64 2.44
CA PHE A 148 18.37 -13.53 1.11
C PHE A 148 19.35 -13.83 -0.03
N GLY A 149 20.67 -13.71 0.21
CA GLY A 149 21.68 -13.78 -0.84
C GLY A 149 21.65 -15.10 -1.61
N ASP A 150 21.39 -15.01 -2.92
CA ASP A 150 21.32 -16.11 -3.89
C ASP A 150 20.38 -17.24 -3.47
N GLN A 151 19.30 -16.92 -2.73
CA GLN A 151 18.27 -17.88 -2.32
C GLN A 151 17.07 -17.94 -3.28
N GLY A 152 17.11 -17.16 -4.36
CA GLY A 152 15.97 -16.90 -5.24
C GLY A 152 14.91 -16.04 -4.56
N VAL A 153 13.70 -16.07 -5.12
CA VAL A 153 12.57 -15.26 -4.63
C VAL A 153 12.18 -15.65 -3.19
N LYS A 154 12.11 -14.65 -2.32
CA LYS A 154 11.70 -14.75 -0.90
C LYS A 154 10.83 -13.57 -0.50
N TYR A 155 10.25 -13.65 0.69
CA TYR A 155 9.39 -12.61 1.24
C TYR A 155 10.01 -11.95 2.48
N ILE A 156 9.87 -10.63 2.58
CA ILE A 156 10.17 -9.83 3.77
C ILE A 156 8.85 -9.62 4.50
N GLY A 157 8.79 -9.96 5.79
CA GLY A 157 7.59 -9.71 6.60
C GLY A 157 7.64 -8.38 7.34
N LEU A 158 6.51 -7.69 7.36
CA LEU A 158 6.38 -6.30 7.81
C LEU A 158 5.33 -6.13 8.90
N ARG A 159 5.60 -5.20 9.80
CA ARG A 159 4.64 -4.52 10.68
C ARG A 159 4.75 -3.04 10.40
N PHE A 160 3.65 -2.33 10.23
CA PHE A 160 3.69 -0.90 9.95
C PHE A 160 2.44 -0.18 10.44
N ASP A 161 2.53 1.13 10.56
CA ASP A 161 1.49 2.01 11.09
C ASP A 161 0.72 2.66 9.93
N ILE A 162 -0.60 2.54 9.93
CA ILE A 162 -1.48 3.33 9.07
C ILE A 162 -2.36 4.14 10.01
N SER A 163 -2.15 5.45 10.06
CA SER A 163 -2.97 6.37 10.87
C SER A 163 -3.11 5.96 12.34
N GLY A 164 -2.05 5.41 12.96
CA GLY A 164 -2.02 4.98 14.35
C GLY A 164 -2.49 3.55 14.62
N ALA A 165 -2.89 2.81 13.58
CA ALA A 165 -3.25 1.40 13.67
C ALA A 165 -2.15 0.52 13.06
N ILE A 166 -1.92 -0.65 13.66
CA ILE A 166 -0.86 -1.56 13.22
C ILE A 166 -1.41 -2.54 12.19
N HIS A 167 -0.66 -2.70 11.08
CA HIS A 167 -0.97 -3.61 9.99
C HIS A 167 0.20 -4.55 9.72
N PHE A 168 -0.12 -5.69 9.09
CA PHE A 168 0.86 -6.69 8.67
C PHE A 168 0.87 -6.82 7.16
N GLY A 169 2.07 -6.99 6.61
CA GLY A 169 2.29 -7.10 5.17
C GLY A 169 3.53 -7.88 4.82
N TRP A 170 3.72 -8.09 3.52
CA TRP A 170 4.91 -8.72 2.96
C TRP A 170 5.38 -8.00 1.70
N ILE A 171 6.68 -8.08 1.42
CA ILE A 171 7.28 -7.65 0.15
C ILE A 171 8.02 -8.84 -0.45
N ARG A 172 7.77 -9.14 -1.73
CA ARG A 172 8.48 -10.17 -2.47
C ARG A 172 9.71 -9.58 -3.16
N VAL A 173 10.85 -10.22 -2.95
CA VAL A 173 12.14 -9.79 -3.49
C VAL A 173 12.97 -10.96 -3.99
N ASP A 174 13.90 -10.68 -4.89
CA ASP A 174 15.01 -11.56 -5.23
C ASP A 174 16.34 -10.80 -4.97
N VAL A 175 17.32 -11.48 -4.39
CA VAL A 175 18.57 -10.84 -3.95
C VAL A 175 19.78 -11.65 -4.44
N THR A 176 20.65 -11.00 -5.19
CA THR A 176 21.92 -11.59 -5.66
C THR A 176 23.11 -11.00 -4.91
N THR A 177 24.30 -11.62 -4.97
CA THR A 177 25.45 -11.20 -4.14
C THR A 177 26.73 -10.76 -4.88
N GLU A 178 26.73 -10.72 -6.21
CA GLU A 178 27.92 -10.38 -7.02
C GLU A 178 27.65 -9.34 -8.15
N PRO A 179 27.64 -8.02 -7.85
CA PRO A 179 27.59 -7.41 -6.52
C PRO A 179 26.20 -7.57 -5.89
N VAL A 180 26.06 -7.23 -4.60
CA VAL A 180 24.75 -7.33 -3.95
C VAL A 180 23.72 -6.44 -4.65
N SER A 181 22.60 -7.03 -5.08
CA SER A 181 21.46 -6.33 -5.66
C SER A 181 20.14 -6.88 -5.12
N VAL A 182 19.09 -6.06 -5.13
CA VAL A 182 17.75 -6.45 -4.71
C VAL A 182 16.78 -6.05 -5.82
N THR A 183 16.01 -7.02 -6.30
CA THR A 183 14.85 -6.80 -7.16
C THR A 183 13.60 -6.85 -6.31
N ILE A 184 12.88 -5.72 -6.22
CA ILE A 184 11.58 -5.58 -5.55
C ILE A 184 10.50 -5.86 -6.60
N MET A 185 9.59 -6.80 -6.32
CA MET A 185 8.66 -7.34 -7.32
C MET A 185 7.21 -6.95 -7.05
N ASP A 186 6.67 -7.39 -5.91
CA ASP A 186 5.29 -7.12 -5.50
C ASP A 186 5.18 -7.11 -3.97
N TYR A 187 4.06 -6.62 -3.47
CA TYR A 187 3.80 -6.54 -2.03
C TYR A 187 2.31 -6.57 -1.72
N ALA A 188 1.98 -7.01 -0.51
CA ALA A 188 0.62 -6.96 -0.01
C ALA A 188 0.57 -6.67 1.49
N PHE A 189 -0.59 -6.22 1.95
CA PHE A 189 -0.87 -6.05 3.37
C PHE A 189 -2.34 -6.24 3.68
N ASN A 190 -2.64 -6.50 4.95
CA ASN A 190 -3.99 -6.59 5.46
C ASN A 190 -4.45 -5.19 5.94
N THR A 191 -5.50 -4.65 5.35
CA THR A 191 -6.08 -3.35 5.75
C THR A 191 -6.89 -3.44 7.03
N THR A 192 -7.17 -4.63 7.55
CA THR A 192 -7.75 -4.81 8.88
C THR A 192 -6.62 -4.76 9.91
N PRO A 193 -6.64 -3.82 10.87
CA PRO A 193 -5.61 -3.72 11.90
C PRO A 193 -5.41 -5.02 12.66
N GLU A 194 -4.16 -5.27 13.09
CA GLU A 194 -3.73 -6.41 13.91
C GLU A 194 -4.12 -7.79 13.32
N THR A 195 -4.47 -7.84 12.03
CA THR A 195 -4.96 -9.06 11.38
C THR A 195 -3.86 -9.68 10.53
N SER A 196 -3.62 -10.97 10.74
CA SER A 196 -2.55 -11.71 10.06
C SER A 196 -2.67 -11.70 8.54
N ILE A 197 -1.55 -11.93 7.87
CA ILE A 197 -1.47 -12.17 6.42
C ILE A 197 -0.48 -13.31 6.15
N ASN A 198 -0.75 -14.14 5.15
CA ASN A 198 0.23 -15.12 4.67
C ASN A 198 1.06 -14.51 3.54
N THR A 199 2.35 -14.80 3.49
CA THR A 199 3.20 -14.46 2.33
C THR A 199 2.64 -15.10 1.06
N ALA A 200 2.75 -14.38 -0.06
CA ALA A 200 2.12 -14.69 -1.35
C ALA A 200 0.58 -14.70 -1.35
N ASP A 201 -0.08 -14.31 -0.26
CA ASP A 201 -1.52 -14.14 -0.28
C ASP A 201 -1.88 -12.92 -1.12
N THR A 202 -2.31 -13.18 -2.35
CA THR A 202 -2.82 -12.18 -3.28
C THR A 202 -4.35 -12.23 -3.36
N ASN A 203 -5.03 -12.93 -2.44
CA ASN A 203 -6.48 -12.96 -2.40
C ASN A 203 -6.99 -11.61 -1.92
N VAL A 204 -6.92 -10.63 -2.80
CA VAL A 204 -7.72 -9.41 -2.70
C VAL A 204 -9.15 -9.89 -2.58
N VAL A 205 -9.83 -9.52 -1.48
CA VAL A 205 -11.28 -9.62 -1.46
C VAL A 205 -11.74 -8.73 -2.61
N ALA A 206 -12.00 -9.34 -3.76
CA ALA A 206 -12.46 -8.65 -4.93
C ALA A 206 -13.71 -7.91 -4.49
N ILE A 207 -13.63 -6.59 -4.48
CA ILE A 207 -14.80 -5.77 -4.22
C ILE A 207 -15.78 -6.13 -5.32
N GLU A 208 -16.86 -6.83 -4.96
CA GLU A 208 -17.90 -7.13 -5.94
C GLU A 208 -18.47 -5.78 -6.41
N GLN A 209 -18.43 -5.51 -7.71
CA GLN A 209 -18.99 -4.28 -8.23
C GLN A 209 -20.50 -4.29 -7.94
N LEU A 210 -20.96 -3.34 -7.12
CA LEU A 210 -22.38 -3.03 -6.99
C LEU A 210 -22.89 -2.70 -8.39
N SER A 211 -23.99 -3.34 -8.79
CA SER A 211 -24.62 -3.06 -10.07
C SER A 211 -24.86 -1.55 -10.22
N GLU A 212 -24.38 -0.96 -11.32
CA GLU A 212 -24.55 0.47 -11.59
C GLU A 212 -26.02 0.90 -11.67
N HIS A 213 -26.95 -0.06 -11.80
CA HIS A 213 -28.39 0.19 -11.83
C HIS A 213 -29.03 0.32 -10.45
N LEU A 214 -28.33 -0.03 -9.36
CA LEU A 214 -28.86 0.05 -8.00
C LEU A 214 -28.97 1.49 -7.50
N PHE A 215 -28.03 2.35 -7.91
CA PHE A 215 -27.97 3.74 -7.48
C PHE A 215 -27.94 4.67 -8.68
N ASN A 216 -28.78 5.71 -8.62
CA ASN A 216 -28.67 6.86 -9.48
C ASN A 216 -27.93 7.97 -8.72
N VAL A 217 -26.84 8.45 -9.31
CA VAL A 217 -25.96 9.44 -8.69
C VAL A 217 -25.81 10.60 -9.67
N TYR A 218 -26.18 11.80 -9.23
CA TYR A 218 -26.09 13.02 -10.02
C TYR A 218 -25.95 14.25 -9.13
N SER A 219 -25.64 15.40 -9.73
CA SER A 219 -25.62 16.69 -9.04
C SER A 219 -26.60 17.67 -9.70
N ALA A 220 -27.15 18.58 -8.89
CA ALA A 220 -27.83 19.78 -9.37
C ALA A 220 -27.22 20.98 -8.62
N GLY A 221 -26.40 21.76 -9.32
CA GLY A 221 -25.56 22.77 -8.68
C GLY A 221 -24.55 22.14 -7.72
N ASP A 222 -24.48 22.65 -6.49
CA ASP A 222 -23.56 22.20 -5.43
C ASP A 222 -24.17 21.11 -4.52
N ILE A 223 -25.31 20.54 -4.91
CA ILE A 223 -25.99 19.44 -4.23
C ILE A 223 -25.83 18.15 -5.03
N PHE A 224 -25.34 17.11 -4.39
CA PHE A 224 -25.34 15.75 -4.92
C PHE A 224 -26.56 15.00 -4.43
N TYR A 225 -27.11 14.17 -5.32
CA TYR A 225 -28.22 13.29 -5.08
C TYR A 225 -27.78 11.86 -5.33
N ILE A 226 -28.01 11.01 -4.34
CA ILE A 226 -27.84 9.57 -4.44
C ILE A 226 -29.19 8.96 -4.13
N THR A 227 -29.79 8.27 -5.10
CA THR A 227 -31.10 7.64 -4.96
C THR A 227 -31.03 6.18 -5.34
N THR A 228 -31.76 5.33 -4.63
CA THR A 228 -32.00 3.94 -5.04
C THR A 228 -33.49 3.66 -5.13
N ASN A 229 -33.88 2.88 -6.15
CA ASN A 229 -35.27 2.43 -6.34
C ASN A 229 -35.56 1.13 -5.59
N SER A 230 -34.59 0.62 -4.82
CA SER A 230 -34.69 -0.60 -4.02
C SER A 230 -34.52 -0.29 -2.53
N GLN A 231 -34.72 -1.30 -1.68
CA GLN A 231 -34.30 -1.17 -0.28
C GLN A 231 -32.80 -0.89 -0.22
N VAL A 232 -32.40 0.08 0.60
CA VAL A 232 -30.99 0.40 0.78
C VAL A 232 -30.30 -0.82 1.39
N PRO A 233 -29.23 -1.33 0.78
CA PRO A 233 -28.43 -2.39 1.39
C PRO A 233 -27.98 -2.00 2.82
N GLN A 234 -27.90 -2.97 3.74
CA GLN A 234 -27.47 -2.67 5.11
C GLN A 234 -26.05 -2.08 5.11
N GLU A 235 -25.81 -1.13 6.03
CA GLU A 235 -24.50 -0.47 6.22
C GLU A 235 -23.97 0.24 4.97
N THR A 236 -24.84 0.89 4.18
CA THR A 236 -24.41 1.63 2.99
C THR A 236 -23.68 2.92 3.37
N LYS A 237 -22.38 3.01 3.07
CA LYS A 237 -21.54 4.20 3.24
C LYS A 237 -21.35 4.94 1.93
N VAL A 238 -21.24 6.26 2.03
CA VAL A 238 -21.01 7.15 0.89
C VAL A 238 -19.84 8.08 1.17
N ALA A 239 -18.91 8.17 0.23
CA ALA A 239 -17.85 9.18 0.22
C ALA A 239 -17.83 9.94 -1.12
N VAL A 240 -17.46 11.21 -1.08
CA VAL A 240 -17.26 12.03 -2.28
C VAL A 240 -15.84 12.57 -2.29
N TYR A 241 -15.16 12.44 -3.41
CA TYR A 241 -13.79 12.87 -3.62
C TYR A 241 -13.72 13.91 -4.75
N ASN A 242 -12.91 14.95 -4.58
CA ASN A 242 -12.66 15.93 -5.64
C ASN A 242 -11.65 15.40 -6.68
N VAL A 243 -11.35 16.20 -7.71
CA VAL A 243 -10.42 15.83 -8.79
C VAL A 243 -9.00 15.48 -8.32
N ASN A 244 -8.59 15.96 -7.15
CA ASN A 244 -7.28 15.71 -6.56
C ASN A 244 -7.30 14.47 -5.65
N GLY A 245 -8.41 13.72 -5.59
CA GLY A 245 -8.57 12.58 -4.70
C GLY A 245 -8.84 12.94 -3.24
N GLN A 246 -9.02 14.23 -2.91
CA GLN A 246 -9.32 14.64 -1.53
C GLN A 246 -10.77 14.32 -1.19
N LYS A 247 -11.00 13.65 -0.06
CA LYS A 247 -12.33 13.35 0.48
C LYS A 247 -13.00 14.63 0.95
N VAL A 248 -14.09 15.02 0.30
CA VAL A 248 -14.87 16.24 0.57
C VAL A 248 -16.19 15.97 1.28
N TYR A 249 -16.61 14.69 1.35
CA TYR A 249 -17.76 14.24 2.13
C TYR A 249 -17.60 12.77 2.52
N GLU A 250 -18.15 12.41 3.67
CA GLU A 250 -18.31 11.05 4.17
C GLU A 250 -19.59 10.95 5.01
N GLY A 251 -20.37 9.88 4.85
CA GLY A 251 -21.55 9.62 5.68
C GLY A 251 -22.31 8.37 5.27
N ASP A 252 -23.31 8.00 6.06
CA ASP A 252 -24.14 6.83 5.82
C ASP A 252 -25.39 7.17 4.99
N MET A 253 -25.81 6.24 4.12
CA MET A 253 -27.10 6.27 3.45
C MET A 253 -28.03 5.26 4.13
N THR A 254 -28.97 5.76 4.93
CA THR A 254 -29.95 4.93 5.66
C THR A 254 -31.34 4.95 5.04
N GLN A 255 -31.58 5.82 4.05
CA GLN A 255 -32.84 5.99 3.34
C GLN A 255 -32.62 5.87 1.84
N SER A 256 -33.70 5.67 1.06
CA SER A 256 -33.63 5.51 -0.40
C SER A 256 -33.13 6.75 -1.14
N GLN A 257 -32.94 7.88 -0.43
CA GLN A 257 -32.35 9.10 -0.95
C GLN A 257 -31.38 9.70 0.08
N LEU A 258 -30.21 10.11 -0.40
CA LEU A 258 -29.24 10.94 0.32
C LEU A 258 -28.97 12.21 -0.49
N GLN A 259 -28.95 13.35 0.20
CA GLN A 259 -28.58 14.65 -0.36
C GLN A 259 -27.33 15.16 0.33
N ILE A 260 -26.35 15.61 -0.45
CA ILE A 260 -25.06 16.07 0.04
C ILE A 260 -24.83 17.48 -0.48
N GLN A 261 -24.80 18.46 0.43
CA GLN A 261 -24.48 19.85 0.10
C GLN A 261 -22.97 20.08 0.26
N LEU A 262 -22.26 20.29 -0.86
CA LEU A 262 -20.84 20.66 -0.82
C LEU A 262 -20.69 22.17 -0.89
N LYS A 263 -20.65 22.84 0.28
CA LYS A 263 -20.45 24.29 0.35
C LYS A 263 -19.11 24.66 -0.30
N ASN A 264 -19.15 25.60 -1.25
CA ASN A 264 -17.98 26.06 -2.03
C ASN A 264 -17.35 24.99 -2.95
N ALA A 265 -18.14 24.02 -3.42
CA ALA A 265 -17.66 23.12 -4.46
C ALA A 265 -17.22 23.90 -5.71
N LEU A 266 -16.05 23.50 -6.22
CA LEU A 266 -15.52 24.00 -7.49
C LEU A 266 -16.21 23.25 -8.63
N GLU A 267 -16.38 23.91 -9.79
CA GLU A 267 -16.77 23.20 -11.00
C GLU A 267 -15.71 22.14 -11.34
N GLY A 268 -16.15 20.94 -11.66
CA GLY A 268 -15.22 19.83 -11.86
C GLY A 268 -15.84 18.47 -11.70
N ILE A 269 -15.00 17.45 -11.92
CA ILE A 269 -15.36 16.05 -11.75
C ILE A 269 -15.19 15.68 -10.29
N TYR A 270 -16.18 14.98 -9.75
CA TYR A 270 -16.14 14.37 -8.43
C TYR A 270 -16.35 12.86 -8.59
N ASN A 271 -15.65 12.07 -7.79
CA ASN A 271 -15.90 10.64 -7.68
C ASN A 271 -16.77 10.40 -6.45
N VAL A 272 -17.96 9.86 -6.67
CA VAL A 272 -18.87 9.40 -5.62
C VAL A 272 -18.68 7.91 -5.46
N GLN A 273 -18.37 7.49 -4.24
CA GLN A 273 -18.16 6.12 -3.86
C GLN A 273 -19.30 5.68 -2.95
N ILE A 274 -19.90 4.54 -3.27
CA ILE A 274 -20.96 3.91 -2.50
C ILE A 274 -20.50 2.50 -2.15
N ILE A 275 -20.56 2.17 -0.87
CA ILE A 275 -20.08 0.91 -0.31
C ILE A 275 -21.20 0.28 0.47
N SER A 276 -21.44 -1.02 0.30
CA SER A 276 -22.30 -1.80 1.19
C SER A 276 -21.79 -3.23 1.30
N GLY A 277 -21.55 -3.68 2.54
CA GLY A 277 -20.85 -4.94 2.79
C GLY A 277 -19.50 -4.94 2.09
N ASN A 278 -19.20 -5.97 1.31
CA ASN A 278 -17.99 -6.08 0.48
C ASN A 278 -18.15 -5.54 -0.96
N LYS A 279 -19.25 -4.82 -1.24
CA LYS A 279 -19.60 -4.39 -2.60
C LYS A 279 -19.46 -2.89 -2.77
N MET A 280 -19.13 -2.44 -3.98
CA MET A 280 -18.87 -1.03 -4.24
C MET A 280 -19.29 -0.54 -5.61
N LEU A 281 -19.72 0.72 -5.66
CA LEU A 281 -19.96 1.48 -6.88
C LEU A 281 -19.17 2.79 -6.83
N ASN A 282 -18.38 3.06 -7.86
CA ASN A 282 -17.78 4.37 -8.10
C ASN A 282 -18.50 5.05 -9.27
N LYS A 283 -18.97 6.28 -9.07
CA LYS A 283 -19.64 7.11 -10.10
C LYS A 283 -18.94 8.46 -10.23
N GLN A 284 -18.58 8.81 -11.45
CA GLN A 284 -18.16 10.17 -11.76
C GLN A 284 -19.39 11.08 -11.92
N VAL A 285 -19.35 12.21 -11.24
CA VAL A 285 -20.39 13.24 -11.27
C VAL A 285 -19.73 14.57 -11.57
N PHE A 286 -20.35 15.38 -12.42
CA PHE A 286 -19.80 16.67 -12.82
C PHE A 286 -20.66 17.80 -12.27
N ILE A 287 -20.04 18.69 -11.49
CA ILE A 287 -20.68 19.94 -11.08
C ILE A 287 -20.51 20.97 -12.19
N VAL A 288 -21.63 21.49 -12.67
CA VAL A 288 -21.72 22.64 -13.58
C VAL A 288 -22.50 23.73 -12.87
N ARG A 289 -22.06 24.99 -12.97
CA ARG A 289 -22.85 26.15 -12.53
C ARG A 289 -23.71 26.72 -13.64
#